data_AF-A0A1I8BV44-F1
#
_entry.id   AF-A0A1I8BV44-F1
#
_cell.length_a   1.000
_cell.length_b   1.000
_cell.length_c   1.000
_cell.angle_alpha   90.00
_cell.angle_beta   90.00
_cell.angle_gamma   90.00
#
_symmetry.space_group_name_H-M   'P 1'
#
loop_
_entity.id
_entity.type
_entity.pdbx_description
1 polymer ?
#
loop_
_entity_poly.entity_id
_entity_poly.type
_entity_poly.pdbx_seq_one_letter_code
_entity_poly.pdbx_strand_id
1 'polypeptide(L)'
;MSLKPMGRRHYYQFKEENSKNKWMVIGLKSSNNNTVKLRNFVNYSRINYEIQKYYEEFNVENIFWNTNDIFGCGLVYPPTNKISKKFPYIFFTQNGKQIGMNKIMALVLDASN
;
A
#
# COMPACT_ATOMS: atom_id res chain seq x y z
N MET A 1 -20.73 -19.05 -22.42
CA MET A 1 -20.77 -17.81 -21.61
C MET A 1 -19.58 -17.87 -20.64
N SER A 2 -18.48 -17.19 -20.95
CA SER A 2 -17.27 -17.25 -20.12
C SER A 2 -17.44 -16.30 -18.94
N LEU A 3 -17.51 -16.86 -17.73
CA LEU A 3 -17.46 -16.09 -16.48
C LEU A 3 -16.09 -15.42 -16.41
N LYS A 4 -16.05 -14.10 -16.63
CA LYS A 4 -14.86 -13.30 -16.37
C LYS A 4 -14.51 -13.45 -14.88
N PRO A 5 -13.27 -13.77 -14.51
CA PRO A 5 -12.89 -13.84 -13.10
C PRO A 5 -13.11 -12.47 -12.46
N MET A 6 -14.00 -12.41 -11.46
CA MET A 6 -14.17 -11.24 -10.61
C MET A 6 -12.88 -11.03 -9.80
N GLY A 7 -12.26 -9.86 -9.94
CA GLY A 7 -10.98 -9.56 -9.32
C GLY A 7 -11.00 -9.73 -7.79
N ARG A 8 -9.98 -10.38 -7.23
CA ARG A 8 -9.82 -10.53 -5.78
C ARG A 8 -9.21 -9.24 -5.23
N ARG A 9 -9.90 -8.64 -4.26
CA ARG A 9 -9.41 -7.48 -3.50
C ARG A 9 -9.19 -7.92 -2.07
N HIS A 10 -7.96 -7.84 -1.59
CA HIS A 10 -7.65 -8.04 -0.18
C HIS A 10 -7.43 -6.65 0.42
N TYR A 11 -8.10 -6.35 1.52
CA TYR A 11 -8.03 -5.05 2.17
C TYR A 11 -8.04 -5.24 3.68
N TYR A 12 -7.07 -4.63 4.33
CA TYR A 12 -6.89 -4.68 5.78
C TYR A 12 -6.96 -3.26 6.33
N GLN A 13 -7.58 -3.11 7.49
CA GLN A 13 -7.68 -1.84 8.21
C GLN A 13 -7.16 -2.00 9.63
N PHE A 14 -6.50 -0.95 10.11
CA PHE A 14 -5.96 -0.82 11.45
C PHE A 14 -6.45 0.51 11.99
N LYS A 15 -7.10 0.47 13.15
CA LYS A 15 -7.53 1.66 13.87
C LYS A 15 -6.50 1.98 14.94
N GLU A 16 -6.03 3.23 14.95
CA GLU A 16 -5.15 3.68 16.03
C GLU A 16 -5.94 3.94 17.31
N GLU A 17 -5.58 3.26 18.39
CA GLU A 17 -6.24 3.41 19.69
C GLU A 17 -5.40 4.21 20.71
N ASN A 18 -4.08 4.36 20.52
CA ASN A 18 -3.21 5.00 21.50
C ASN A 18 -1.96 5.67 20.88
N SER A 19 -2.07 6.97 20.61
CA SER A 19 -1.03 7.78 19.95
C SER A 19 0.23 8.08 20.77
N LYS A 20 0.50 7.38 21.89
CA LYS A 20 1.65 7.66 22.76
C LYS A 20 3.00 7.34 22.09
N ASN A 21 3.04 6.35 21.20
CA ASN A 21 4.20 6.02 20.38
C ASN A 21 3.84 6.23 18.90
N LYS A 22 4.14 7.43 18.39
CA LYS A 22 3.73 7.87 17.05
C LYS A 22 4.65 7.32 15.93
N TRP A 23 4.84 6.00 15.90
CA TRP A 23 5.33 5.35 14.69
C TRP A 23 4.48 4.11 14.38
N MET A 24 4.03 3.98 13.14
CA MET A 24 3.20 2.87 12.66
C MET A 24 3.77 2.40 11.32
N VAL A 25 3.79 1.09 11.13
CA VAL A 25 4.13 0.48 9.85
C VAL A 25 3.01 -0.46 9.43
N ILE A 26 2.43 -0.22 8.26
CA ILE A 26 1.45 -1.11 7.63
C ILE A 26 1.92 -1.47 6.23
N GLY A 27 1.60 -2.67 5.75
CA GLY A 27 2.04 -3.09 4.42
C GLY A 27 1.91 -4.57 4.19
N LEU A 28 2.49 -5.01 3.07
CA LEU A 28 2.55 -6.41 2.67
C LEU A 28 4.00 -6.88 2.62
N LYS A 29 4.20 -8.14 3.02
CA LYS A 29 5.46 -8.87 2.89
C LYS A 29 5.17 -10.19 2.19
N SER A 30 5.92 -10.49 1.14
CA SER A 30 5.87 -11.78 0.45
C SER A 30 6.76 -12.82 1.14
N SER A 31 6.59 -14.10 0.78
CA SER A 31 7.47 -15.19 1.21
C SER A 31 8.93 -14.98 0.83
N ASN A 32 9.18 -14.31 -0.30
CA ASN A 32 10.52 -14.02 -0.82
C ASN A 32 11.13 -12.75 -0.20
N ASN A 33 10.60 -12.30 0.94
CA ASN A 33 10.98 -11.08 1.64
C ASN A 33 10.76 -9.76 0.86
N ASN A 34 10.12 -9.77 -0.31
CA ASN A 34 9.72 -8.52 -0.94
C ASN A 34 8.69 -7.81 -0.06
N THR A 35 8.81 -6.49 0.12
CA THR A 35 7.91 -5.69 0.95
C THR A 35 7.44 -4.43 0.28
N VAL A 36 6.22 -4.00 0.62
CA VAL A 36 5.71 -2.66 0.33
C VAL A 36 5.05 -2.16 1.60
N LYS A 37 5.52 -1.03 2.13
CA LYS A 37 5.11 -0.53 3.46
C LYS A 37 4.84 0.96 3.43
N LEU A 38 3.80 1.38 4.13
CA LEU A 38 3.64 2.74 4.63
C LEU A 38 4.26 2.80 6.03
N ARG A 39 5.23 3.69 6.20
CA ARG A 39 5.80 4.06 7.49
C ARG A 39 5.30 5.45 7.84
N ASN A 40 4.54 5.55 8.91
CA ASN A 40 4.03 6.81 9.42
C ASN A 40 4.77 7.13 10.72
N PHE A 41 5.46 8.25 10.78
CA PHE A 41 6.14 8.78 11.95
C PHE A 41 5.52 10.14 12.31
N VAL A 42 5.75 10.61 13.54
CA VAL A 42 5.27 11.90 14.07
C VAL A 42 5.35 13.03 13.02
N ASN A 43 6.48 13.13 12.32
CA ASN A 43 6.83 14.29 11.50
C ASN A 43 6.91 13.98 10.00
N TYR A 44 6.76 12.72 9.60
CA TYR A 44 6.84 12.35 8.19
C TYR A 44 6.18 11.01 7.93
N SER A 45 5.64 10.86 6.73
CA SER A 45 5.14 9.61 6.21
C SER A 45 5.88 9.22 4.95
N ARG A 46 6.20 7.93 4.82
CA ARG A 46 6.94 7.39 3.69
C ARG A 46 6.30 6.10 3.22
N ILE A 47 6.24 5.93 1.91
CA ILE A 47 6.02 4.61 1.30
C ILE A 47 7.37 4.11 0.83
N ASN A 48 7.76 2.92 1.27
CA ASN A 48 8.95 2.26 0.78
C ASN A 48 8.59 0.88 0.22
N TYR A 49 9.40 0.42 -0.72
CA TYR A 49 9.36 -0.97 -1.16
C TYR A 49 10.76 -1.54 -1.22
N GLU A 50 10.83 -2.85 -1.05
CA GLU A 50 12.04 -3.64 -1.19
C GLU A 50 11.67 -4.86 -2.03
N ILE A 51 12.19 -4.95 -3.26
CA ILE A 51 11.90 -6.05 -4.18
C ILE A 51 13.24 -6.58 -4.69
N GLN A 52 13.54 -7.86 -4.44
CA GLN A 52 14.79 -8.48 -4.90
C GLN A 52 16.06 -7.65 -4.58
N LYS A 53 16.12 -7.05 -3.39
CA LYS A 53 17.19 -6.14 -2.92
C LYS A 53 17.20 -4.74 -3.57
N TYR A 54 16.31 -4.45 -4.51
CA TYR A 54 16.05 -3.08 -4.94
C TYR A 54 15.20 -2.38 -3.87
N TYR A 55 15.67 -1.23 -3.40
CA TYR A 55 14.98 -0.41 -2.41
C TYR A 55 14.67 0.96 -3.00
N GLU A 56 13.43 1.40 -2.84
CA GLU A 56 13.06 2.79 -3.11
C GLU A 56 12.03 3.27 -2.10
N GLU A 57 12.07 4.57 -1.82
CA GLU A 57 11.25 5.23 -0.83
C GLU A 57 10.81 6.60 -1.34
N PHE A 58 9.57 6.96 -1.02
CA PHE A 58 9.02 8.27 -1.34
C PHE A 58 8.30 8.85 -0.14
N ASN A 59 8.46 10.16 0.04
CA ASN A 59 7.66 10.92 0.99
C ASN A 59 6.20 10.93 0.52
N VAL A 60 5.29 10.75 1.47
CA VAL A 60 3.86 10.96 1.27
C VAL A 60 3.50 12.24 2.01
N GLU A 61 3.16 13.25 1.24
CA GLU A 61 2.71 14.54 1.77
C GLU A 61 1.31 14.42 2.37
N ASN A 62 0.99 15.31 3.31
CA ASN A 62 -0.35 15.53 3.84
C ASN A 62 -0.98 14.35 4.61
N ILE A 63 -0.17 13.48 5.21
CA ILE A 63 -0.64 12.51 6.19
C ILE A 63 -0.48 13.11 7.59
N PHE A 64 -1.61 13.42 8.23
CA PHE A 64 -1.64 13.86 9.63
C PHE A 64 -2.17 12.72 10.48
N TRP A 65 -1.39 12.23 11.43
CA TRP A 65 -1.81 11.11 12.28
C TRP A 65 -2.51 11.60 13.54
N ASN A 66 -3.78 11.25 13.67
CA ASN A 66 -4.61 11.50 14.85
C ASN A 66 -5.06 10.19 15.52
N THR A 67 -5.38 10.27 16.82
CA THR A 67 -6.04 9.17 17.53
C THR A 67 -7.36 8.82 16.84
N ASN A 68 -7.66 7.53 16.73
CA ASN A 68 -8.80 6.97 16.01
C ASN A 68 -8.73 7.02 14.48
N ASP A 69 -7.64 7.50 13.88
CA ASP A 69 -7.46 7.34 12.44
C ASP A 69 -7.45 5.86 12.06
N ILE A 70 -8.06 5.57 10.91
CA ILE A 70 -8.11 4.23 10.33
C ILE A 70 -7.17 4.20 9.14
N PHE A 71 -6.07 3.46 9.26
CA PHE A 71 -5.16 3.23 8.16
C PHE A 71 -5.47 1.91 7.48
N GLY A 72 -5.38 1.88 6.16
CA GLY A 72 -5.68 0.69 5.38
C GLY A 72 -4.60 0.38 4.36
N CYS A 73 -4.50 -0.90 4.01
CA CYS A 73 -3.64 -1.41 2.97
C CYS A 73 -4.44 -2.39 2.10
N GLY A 74 -4.43 -2.17 0.78
CA GLY A 74 -5.17 -2.99 -0.16
C GLY A 74 -4.31 -3.53 -1.29
N LEU A 75 -4.53 -4.79 -1.66
CA LEU A 75 -3.98 -5.45 -2.84
C LEU A 75 -5.11 -5.68 -3.85
N VAL A 76 -4.88 -5.27 -5.10
CA VAL A 76 -5.82 -5.49 -6.20
C VAL A 76 -5.22 -6.45 -7.22
N TYR A 77 -5.85 -7.62 -7.40
CA TYR A 77 -5.43 -8.63 -8.37
C TYR A 77 -6.57 -9.58 -8.81
N PRO A 78 -6.75 -9.83 -10.12
CA PRO A 78 -6.25 -9.05 -11.24
C PRO A 78 -6.84 -7.63 -11.26
N PRO A 79 -6.13 -6.64 -11.83
CA PRO A 79 -6.68 -5.30 -12.01
C PRO A 79 -7.88 -5.33 -12.96
N THR A 80 -9.00 -4.73 -12.55
CA THR A 80 -10.26 -4.73 -13.32
C THR A 80 -10.41 -3.51 -14.22
N ASN A 81 -9.58 -2.47 -14.05
CA ASN A 81 -9.71 -1.21 -14.75
C ASN A 81 -8.67 -1.06 -15.89
N LYS A 82 -9.05 -0.39 -16.99
CA LYS A 82 -8.26 -0.35 -18.23
C LYS A 82 -6.89 0.35 -18.11
N ILE A 83 -6.66 1.12 -17.04
CA ILE A 83 -5.45 1.95 -16.84
C ILE A 83 -4.25 1.13 -16.34
N SER A 84 -4.45 0.04 -15.60
CA SER A 84 -3.35 -0.77 -15.02
C SER A 84 -3.37 -2.23 -15.47
N LYS A 85 -3.77 -2.50 -16.73
CA LYS A 85 -4.05 -3.85 -17.26
C LYS A 85 -2.95 -4.90 -17.09
N LYS A 86 -1.72 -4.51 -16.77
CA LYS A 86 -0.59 -5.43 -16.78
C LYS A 86 -0.23 -6.02 -15.41
N PHE A 87 -0.49 -5.34 -14.28
CA PHE A 87 0.06 -5.76 -12.99
C PHE A 87 -0.87 -5.49 -11.79
N PRO A 88 -0.85 -6.36 -10.75
CA PRO A 88 -1.41 -6.04 -9.44
C PRO A 88 -0.79 -4.77 -8.86
N TYR A 89 -1.55 -4.08 -8.02
CA TYR A 89 -1.08 -2.90 -7.32
C TYR A 89 -1.49 -2.91 -5.86
N ILE A 90 -0.70 -2.20 -5.06
CA ILE A 90 -0.93 -1.99 -3.62
C ILE A 90 -1.28 -0.52 -3.42
N PHE A 91 -2.31 -0.25 -2.64
CA PHE A 91 -2.68 1.10 -2.24
C PHE A 91 -2.81 1.20 -0.73
N PHE A 92 -2.59 2.41 -0.22
CA PHE A 92 -2.80 2.72 1.18
C PHE A 92 -3.94 3.72 1.32
N THR A 93 -4.63 3.67 2.45
CA THR A 93 -5.71 4.61 2.78
C THR A 93 -5.55 5.18 4.17
N GLN A 94 -6.00 6.41 4.38
CA GLN A 94 -6.29 6.97 5.69
C GLN A 94 -7.77 7.38 5.71
N ASN A 95 -8.54 6.90 6.69
CA ASN A 95 -9.97 7.14 6.83
C ASN A 95 -10.75 6.88 5.52
N GLY A 96 -10.41 5.78 4.84
CA GLY A 96 -11.01 5.37 3.56
C GLY A 96 -10.56 6.15 2.32
N LYS A 97 -9.77 7.22 2.46
CA LYS A 97 -9.22 7.99 1.34
C LYS A 97 -7.84 7.48 0.97
N GLN A 98 -7.60 7.27 -0.32
CA GLN A 98 -6.30 6.80 -0.82
C GLN A 98 -5.22 7.86 -0.63
N ILE A 99 -4.04 7.44 -0.17
CA ILE A 99 -2.87 8.30 0.08
C ILE A 99 -1.74 7.93 -0.90
N GLY A 100 -0.91 8.92 -1.26
CA GLY A 100 0.21 8.70 -2.20
C GLY A 100 -0.20 8.42 -3.65
N MET A 101 -1.36 8.95 -4.09
CA MET A 101 -1.95 8.74 -5.43
C MET A 101 -0.97 8.94 -6.60
N ASN A 102 0.02 9.82 -6.44
CA ASN A 102 0.95 10.17 -7.52
C ASN A 102 2.06 9.13 -7.77
N LYS A 103 2.20 8.09 -6.93
CA LYS A 103 3.32 7.14 -7.01
C LYS A 103 2.93 5.67 -6.82
N ILE A 104 1.64 5.33 -6.86
CA ILE A 104 1.20 3.95 -6.60
C ILE A 104 1.62 3.03 -7.76
N MET A 105 2.67 2.30 -7.43
CA MET A 105 3.51 1.37 -8.18
C MET A 105 2.75 0.38 -9.07
N ALA A 106 2.93 0.55 -10.38
CA ALA A 106 2.95 -0.56 -11.35
C ALA A 106 4.20 -1.47 -11.18
N LEU A 107 5.09 -1.17 -10.24
CA LEU A 107 6.43 -1.73 -10.07
C LEU A 107 6.52 -3.12 -9.42
N VAL A 108 5.42 -3.69 -8.90
CA VAL A 108 5.54 -4.89 -8.05
C VAL A 108 5.87 -6.18 -8.82
N LEU A 109 5.75 -6.26 -10.16
CA LEU A 109 5.96 -7.53 -10.89
C LEU A 109 6.87 -7.48 -12.13
N ASP A 110 7.38 -6.32 -12.56
CA ASP A 110 8.29 -6.28 -13.73
C ASP A 110 9.69 -6.81 -13.40
N ALA A 111 10.00 -7.02 -12.12
CA ALA A 111 11.27 -7.60 -11.65
C ALA A 111 11.31 -9.13 -11.71
N SER A 112 10.23 -9.80 -12.12
CA SER A 112 10.20 -11.26 -12.34
C SER A 112 10.22 -11.58 -13.84
N ASN A 113 11.37 -11.37 -14.48
CA ASN A 113 11.74 -11.98 -15.75
C ASN A 113 13.11 -12.66 -15.59
#